data_AF-A0A840RT61-F1
#
_entry.id   AF-A0A840RT61-F1
#
_cell.length_a   1.000
_cell.length_b   1.000
_cell.length_c   1.000
_cell.angle_alpha   90.00
_cell.angle_beta   90.00
_cell.angle_gamma   90.00
#
_symmetry.space_group_name_H-M   'P 1'
#
loop_
_entity.id
_entity.type
_entity.pdbx_description
1 polymer ?
#
loop_
_entity_poly.entity_id
_entity_poly.type
_entity_poly.pdbx_seq_one_letter_code
_entity_poly.pdbx_strand_id
1 'polypeptide(L)' 'MSNGFDHIMVADLPEFDAAQHLTTDKAIAVFLADAEETDDAEFITHAREVVERARIINNHSG' A
#
# COMPACT_ATOMS: atom_id res chain seq x y z
N MET A 1 37.78 13.69 11.52
CA MET A 1 36.59 14.33 10.91
C MET A 1 35.70 13.21 10.41
N SER A 2 34.47 13.17 10.90
CA SER A 2 33.56 12.03 10.88
C SER A 2 33.26 11.52 9.47
N ASN A 3 33.20 10.18 9.32
CA ASN A 3 32.71 9.51 8.12
C ASN A 3 31.22 9.83 7.94
N GLY A 4 30.90 10.75 7.03
CA GLY A 4 29.53 11.14 6.67
C GLY A 4 28.83 10.11 5.80
N PHE A 5 28.69 8.87 6.27
CA PHE A 5 27.55 8.07 5.86
C PHE A 5 26.36 8.68 6.57
N ASP A 6 25.69 9.59 5.87
CA ASP A 6 24.37 10.08 6.21
C ASP A 6 23.53 8.85 6.55
N HIS A 7 23.27 8.66 7.84
CA HIS A 7 22.28 7.71 8.29
C HIS A 7 20.98 8.18 7.63
N ILE A 8 20.59 7.54 6.53
CA ILE A 8 19.23 7.63 6.00
C ILE A 8 18.34 7.33 7.19
N MET A 9 17.79 8.38 7.78
CA MET A 9 16.90 8.24 8.92
C MET A 9 15.68 7.55 8.33
N VAL A 10 15.41 6.32 8.76
CA VAL A 10 14.25 5.54 8.30
C VAL A 10 12.91 6.29 8.46
N ALA A 11 12.91 7.40 9.20
CA ALA A 11 11.81 8.35 9.34
C ALA A 11 11.51 9.20 8.08
N ASP A 12 12.40 9.26 7.08
CA ASP A 12 12.19 10.02 5.83
C ASP A 12 11.77 9.12 4.64
N LEU A 13 11.57 7.82 4.87
CA LEU A 13 11.02 6.97 3.83
C LEU A 13 9.55 7.36 3.60
N PRO A 14 9.13 7.68 2.37
CA PRO A 14 7.73 7.95 2.10
C PRO A 14 6.91 6.73 2.52
N GLU A 15 5.82 6.97 3.26
CA GLU A 15 4.86 5.91 3.56
C GLU A 15 4.42 5.28 2.24
N PHE A 16 4.63 3.97 2.12
CA PHE A 16 4.23 3.23 0.94
C PHE A 16 2.71 3.15 0.92
N ASP A 17 2.07 4.00 0.11
CA ASP A 17 0.63 3.98 -0.06
C ASP A 17 0.26 2.97 -1.16
N ALA A 18 -0.10 1.76 -0.74
CA ALA A 18 -0.48 0.68 -1.65
C ALA A 18 -1.68 1.07 -2.55
N ALA A 19 -2.57 1.96 -2.09
CA ALA A 19 -3.77 2.33 -2.85
C ALA A 19 -3.42 3.06 -4.15
N GLN A 20 -2.34 3.85 -4.18
CA GLN A 20 -1.84 4.51 -5.40
C GLN A 20 -1.36 3.51 -6.47
N HIS A 21 -0.96 2.31 -6.07
CA HIS A 21 -0.50 1.26 -6.99
C HIS A 21 -1.63 0.34 -7.45
N LEU A 22 -2.75 0.31 -6.75
CA LEU A 22 -3.92 -0.52 -7.06
C LEU A 22 -4.84 0.14 -8.10
N THR A 23 -4.28 0.43 -9.28
CA THR A 23 -4.98 1.20 -10.33
C THR A 23 -5.93 0.41 -11.22
N THR A 24 -5.98 -0.92 -11.05
CA THR A 24 -6.78 -1.83 -11.87
C THR A 24 -7.52 -2.83 -11.00
N ASP A 25 -8.70 -3.26 -11.44
CA ASP A 25 -9.49 -4.28 -10.74
C ASP A 25 -8.72 -5.58 -10.51
N LYS A 26 -7.86 -5.96 -11.48
CA LYS A 26 -6.99 -7.12 -11.34
C LYS A 26 -5.98 -6.96 -10.21
N ALA A 27 -5.38 -5.78 -10.06
CA ALA A 27 -4.45 -5.51 -8.96
C ALA A 27 -5.17 -5.56 -7.61
N ILE A 28 -6.38 -5.01 -7.48
CA ILE A 28 -7.12 -5.05 -6.20
C ILE A 28 -7.51 -6.48 -5.84
N ALA A 29 -7.90 -7.30 -6.83
CA ALA A 29 -8.26 -8.69 -6.60
C ALA A 29 -7.07 -9.55 -6.13
N VAL A 30 -5.89 -9.34 -6.73
CA VAL A 30 -4.65 -10.02 -6.31
C VAL A 30 -4.25 -9.58 -4.90
N PHE A 31 -4.35 -8.29 -4.59
CA PHE A 31 -3.99 -7.76 -3.28
C PHE A 31 -4.90 -8.26 -2.15
N LEU A 32 -6.21 -8.37 -2.39
CA LEU A 32 -7.13 -8.97 -1.43
C LEU A 32 -6.86 -10.46 -1.22
N ALA A 33 -6.59 -11.20 -2.30
CA ALA A 33 -6.29 -12.63 -2.20
C ALA A 33 -4.99 -12.89 -1.40
N ASP A 34 -3.96 -12.06 -1.60
CA ASP A 34 -2.70 -12.11 -0.86
C ASP A 34 -2.93 -11.80 0.63
N ALA A 35 -3.77 -10.79 0.94
CA ALA A 35 -4.15 -10.47 2.31
C ALA A 35 -4.97 -11.59 2.98
N GLU A 36 -5.85 -12.25 2.24
CA GLU A 36 -6.59 -13.41 2.76
C GLU A 36 -5.67 -14.62 2.98
N GLU A 37 -4.60 -14.78 2.19
CA GLU A 37 -3.60 -15.85 2.38
C GLU A 37 -2.76 -15.67 3.65
N THR A 38 -2.56 -14.43 4.11
CA THR A 38 -1.87 -14.16 5.39
C THR A 38 -2.65 -14.60 6.63
N ASP A 39 -3.95 -14.95 6.52
CA ASP A 39 -4.85 -15.32 7.63
C ASP A 39 -4.90 -14.28 8.78
N ASP A 40 -4.51 -13.03 8.48
CA ASP A 40 -4.31 -11.99 9.47
C ASP A 40 -5.44 -10.95 9.38
N ALA A 41 -6.33 -10.98 10.39
CA ALA A 41 -7.56 -10.19 10.36
C ALA A 41 -7.32 -8.67 10.34
N GLU A 42 -6.24 -8.17 10.96
CA GLU A 42 -5.88 -6.75 10.91
C GLU A 42 -5.38 -6.38 9.51
N PHE A 43 -4.53 -7.22 8.91
CA PHE A 43 -4.03 -6.99 7.57
C PHE A 43 -5.14 -7.04 6.51
N ILE A 44 -6.07 -8.00 6.61
CA ILE A 44 -7.24 -8.09 5.73
C ILE A 44 -8.12 -6.84 5.84
N THR A 45 -8.33 -6.34 7.06
CA THR A 45 -9.11 -5.11 7.28
C THR A 45 -8.42 -3.92 6.62
N HIS A 46 -7.13 -3.76 6.86
CA HIS A 46 -6.33 -2.69 6.24
C HIS A 46 -6.34 -2.79 4.71
N ALA A 47 -6.16 -3.99 4.17
CA ALA A 47 -6.17 -4.22 2.73
C ALA A 47 -7.51 -3.80 2.08
N ARG A 48 -8.64 -4.02 2.78
CA ARG A 48 -9.96 -3.59 2.30
C ARG A 48 -10.11 -2.06 2.29
N GLU A 49 -9.60 -1.37 3.30
CA GLU A 49 -9.58 0.10 3.33
C GLU A 49 -8.74 0.68 2.19
N VAL A 50 -7.58 0.07 1.93
CA VAL A 50 -6.70 0.42 0.80
C VAL A 50 -7.41 0.21 -0.54
N VAL A 51 -8.12 -0.91 -0.71
CA VAL A 51 -8.88 -1.21 -1.95
C VAL A 51 -10.01 -0.21 -2.16
N GLU A 52 -10.73 0.18 -1.12
CA GLU A 52 -11.80 1.18 -1.23
C GLU A 52 -11.24 2.54 -1.66
N ARG A 53 -10.12 2.97 -1.07
CA ARG A 53 -9.41 4.19 -1.51
C ARG A 53 -8.93 4.10 -2.95
N ALA A 54 -8.34 2.96 -3.33
CA ALA A 54 -7.87 2.74 -4.69
C ALA A 54 -9.01 2.85 -5.71
N ARG A 55 -10.19 2.30 -5.40
CA ARG A 55 -11.39 2.45 -6.24
C ARG A 55 -11.83 3.90 -6.40
N ILE A 56 -11.80 4.69 -5.33
CA ILE A 56 -12.13 6.12 -5.38
C ILE A 56 -11.15 6.86 -6.30
N ILE A 57 -9.85 6.59 -6.18
CA ILE A 57 -8.81 7.18 -7.02
C ILE A 57 -9.00 6.79 -8.50
N ASN A 58 -9.27 5.51 -8.77
CA ASN A 58 -9.47 5.01 -10.14
C ASN A 58 -10.74 5.55 -10.78
N ASN A 59 -11.82 5.67 -9.99
CA ASN A 59 -13.08 6.23 -10.46
C ASN A 59 -13.03 7.75 -10.70
N HIS A 60 -11.96 8.42 -10.24
CA HIS A 60 -11.73 9.85 -10.47
C HIS A 60 -11.03 10.15 -11.79
N SER A 61 -10.70 9.13 -12.60
CA SER A 61 -10.09 9.26 -13.94
C SER A 61 -11.09 9.15 -15.10
N GLY A 62 -12.40 9.19 -14.81
CA GLY A 62 -13.50 9.14 -15.80
C GLY A 62 -14.02 10.52 -16.21
#